data_AF-A0A920ETW1-F1
#
_entry.id   AF-A0A920ETW1-F1
#
_cell.length_a   1.000
_cell.length_b   1.000
_cell.length_c   1.000
_cell.angle_alpha   90.00
_cell.angle_beta   90.00
_cell.angle_gamma   90.00
#
_symmetry.space_group_name_H-M   'P 1'
#
loop_
_entity.id
_entity.type
_entity.pdbx_description
1 polymer ?
#
loop_
_entity_poly.entity_id
_entity_poly.type
_entity_poly.pdbx_seq_one_letter_code
_entity_poly.pdbx_strand_id
1 'polypeptide(L)'
;MHVKNSEILLAKTIKSLKKNTFPESLIRWLRTLANHDNTTILAYFRDETPQILVTDSETEAVHQNMTQVYLSGAYLLDPFYELHNSNADTNLIGCQILHRINSVETNIFWNIINELQ
;
A
#
# COMPACT_ATOMS: atom_id res chain seq x y z
N MET A 1 15.79 20.84 9.75
CA MET A 1 15.77 20.16 11.08
C MET A 1 15.10 18.77 11.04
N HIS A 2 15.04 18.07 9.89
CA HIS A 2 14.25 16.83 9.74
C HIS A 2 14.99 15.52 10.03
N VAL A 3 16.31 15.46 9.82
CA VAL A 3 17.08 14.20 9.84
C VAL A 3 17.05 13.50 11.21
N LYS A 4 17.19 14.25 12.30
CA LYS A 4 17.18 13.68 13.67
C LYS A 4 15.85 13.01 14.04
N ASN A 5 14.72 13.52 13.52
CA ASN A 5 13.41 12.91 13.80
C ASN A 5 13.22 11.61 13.02
N SER A 6 13.74 11.52 11.79
CA SER A 6 13.66 10.30 10.99
C SER A 6 14.48 9.16 11.60
N GLU A 7 15.72 9.42 12.04
CA GLU A 7 16.58 8.41 12.68
C GLU A 7 15.97 7.85 13.98
N ILE A 8 15.34 8.72 14.79
CA ILE A 8 14.64 8.30 16.01
C ILE A 8 13.43 7.41 15.66
N LEU A 9 12.67 7.76 14.62
CA LEU A 9 11.53 6.96 14.15
C LEU A 9 11.97 5.63 13.54
N LEU A 10 13.10 5.60 12.82
CA LEU A 10 13.70 4.37 12.33
C LEU A 10 14.10 3.46 13.50
N ALA A 11 14.77 4.00 14.52
CA ALA A 11 15.15 3.23 15.69
C ALA A 11 13.93 2.65 16.42
N LYS A 12 12.83 3.42 16.53
CA LYS A 12 11.55 2.92 17.07
C LYS A 12 10.95 1.81 16.22
N THR A 13 10.98 1.97 14.90
CA THR A 13 10.50 0.96 13.94
C THR A 13 11.27 -0.35 14.09
N ILE A 14 12.59 -0.30 14.13
CA ILE A 14 13.43 -1.49 14.35
C ILE A 14 13.11 -2.15 15.70
N LYS A 15 12.96 -1.37 16.78
CA LYS A 15 12.57 -1.89 18.11
C LYS A 15 11.16 -2.49 18.16
N SER A 16 10.33 -2.17 17.19
CA SER A 16 8.96 -2.69 17.08
C SER A 16 8.87 -3.97 16.25
N LEU A 17 9.95 -4.44 15.62
CA LEU A 17 9.97 -5.70 14.88
C LEU A 17 9.38 -6.85 15.72
N LYS A 18 8.54 -7.68 15.07
CA LYS A 18 7.78 -8.78 15.68
C LYS A 18 6.75 -8.36 16.74
N LYS A 19 6.40 -7.07 16.82
CA LYS A 19 5.32 -6.55 17.66
C LYS A 19 4.18 -6.07 16.77
N ASN A 20 2.96 -6.06 17.32
CA ASN A 20 1.77 -5.58 16.61
C ASN A 20 1.85 -4.06 16.28
N THR A 21 2.73 -3.32 16.96
CA THR A 21 2.98 -1.89 16.70
C THR A 21 3.95 -1.63 15.53
N PHE A 22 4.48 -2.68 14.91
CA PHE A 22 5.45 -2.54 13.81
C PHE A 22 4.88 -1.81 12.59
N PRO A 23 3.70 -2.18 12.06
CA PRO A 23 3.15 -1.53 10.88
C PRO A 23 2.95 -0.02 11.07
N GLU A 24 2.39 0.41 12.20
CA GLU A 24 2.19 1.81 12.53
C GLU A 24 3.51 2.59 12.64
N SER A 25 4.51 1.98 13.27
CA SER A 25 5.84 2.60 13.40
C SER A 25 6.51 2.77 12.05
N LEU A 26 6.37 1.77 11.18
CA LEU A 26 6.89 1.76 9.82
C LEU A 26 6.24 2.87 8.98
N ILE A 27 4.91 2.96 8.97
CA ILE A 27 4.17 3.99 8.22
C ILE A 27 4.59 5.38 8.67
N ARG A 28 4.64 5.61 9.98
CA ARG A 28 5.06 6.90 10.55
C ARG A 28 6.47 7.29 10.12
N TRP A 29 7.39 6.34 10.08
CA TRP A 29 8.75 6.60 9.59
C TRP A 29 8.75 6.90 8.08
N LEU A 30 8.05 6.09 7.27
CA LEU A 30 7.95 6.29 5.82
C LEU A 30 7.34 7.65 5.46
N ARG A 31 6.36 8.14 6.23
CA ARG A 31 5.75 9.46 6.02
C ARG A 31 6.79 10.59 6.15
N THR A 32 7.78 10.43 7.04
CA THR A 32 8.88 11.42 7.15
C THR A 32 9.83 11.45 5.96
N LEU A 33 9.84 10.39 5.13
CA LEU A 33 10.73 10.28 3.98
C LEU A 33 10.04 10.69 2.67
N ALA A 34 8.78 10.29 2.50
CA ALA A 34 8.08 10.42 1.23
C ALA A 34 6.85 11.36 1.27
N ASN A 35 6.47 11.86 2.44
CA ASN A 35 5.31 12.74 2.65
C ASN A 35 4.05 12.23 1.92
N HIS A 36 3.70 10.96 2.12
CA HIS A 36 2.52 10.34 1.55
C HIS A 36 1.28 10.61 2.41
N ASP A 37 0.13 10.75 1.75
CA ASP A 37 -1.15 11.07 2.39
C ASP A 37 -1.87 9.80 2.89
N ASN A 38 -1.73 8.69 2.16
CA ASN A 38 -2.42 7.43 2.44
C ASN A 38 -1.44 6.24 2.36
N THR A 39 -1.64 5.22 3.19
CA THR A 39 -0.87 3.97 3.14
C THR A 39 -1.73 2.78 3.54
N THR A 40 -1.67 1.75 2.70
CA THR A 40 -2.26 0.44 2.97
C THR A 40 -1.16 -0.60 2.90
N ILE A 41 -1.08 -1.47 3.91
CA ILE A 41 -0.23 -2.66 3.90
C ILE A 41 -1.12 -3.85 3.61
N LEU A 42 -0.89 -4.50 2.47
CA LEU A 42 -1.63 -5.67 1.99
C LEU A 42 -0.72 -6.90 2.00
N ALA A 43 -1.29 -8.06 2.34
CA ALA A 43 -0.67 -9.35 2.13
C ALA A 43 -1.41 -10.07 0.97
N TYR A 44 -0.68 -10.34 -0.10
CA TYR A 44 -1.17 -11.14 -1.21
C TYR A 44 -0.91 -12.62 -0.97
N PHE A 45 -1.91 -13.43 -1.32
CA PHE A 45 -1.84 -14.89 -1.30
C PHE A 45 -2.17 -15.40 -2.72
N ARG A 46 -1.66 -16.59 -3.07
CA ARG A 46 -1.90 -17.16 -4.40
C ARG A 46 -3.36 -17.61 -4.59
N ASP A 47 -3.93 -18.24 -3.58
CA ASP A 47 -5.23 -18.92 -3.68
C ASP A 47 -6.32 -18.26 -2.81
N GLU A 48 -6.03 -17.12 -2.20
CA GLU A 48 -6.92 -16.44 -1.26
C GLU A 48 -7.01 -14.93 -1.56
N THR A 49 -8.11 -14.33 -1.12
CA THR A 49 -8.28 -12.87 -1.20
C THR A 49 -7.19 -12.17 -0.37
N PRO A 50 -6.69 -11.00 -0.82
CA PRO A 50 -5.67 -10.27 -0.09
C PRO A 50 -6.14 -9.93 1.32
N GLN A 51 -5.21 -9.90 2.27
CA GLN A 51 -5.51 -9.46 3.63
C GLN A 51 -5.01 -8.03 3.83
N ILE A 52 -5.89 -7.16 4.32
CA ILE A 52 -5.50 -5.83 4.81
C ILE A 52 -4.85 -6.01 6.18
N LEU A 53 -3.57 -5.68 6.29
CA LEU A 53 -2.84 -5.73 7.56
C LEU A 53 -2.97 -4.39 8.30
N VAL A 54 -2.82 -3.27 7.60
CA VAL A 54 -3.00 -1.91 8.13
C VAL A 54 -3.50 -0.97 7.04
N THR A 55 -4.36 -0.03 7.44
CA THR A 55 -4.75 1.15 6.68
C THR A 55 -4.45 2.38 7.52
N ASP A 56 -3.81 3.38 6.93
CA ASP A 56 -3.53 4.68 7.55
C ASP A 56 -3.78 5.77 6.51
N SER A 57 -4.70 6.68 6.82
CA SER A 57 -5.08 7.78 5.92
C SER A 57 -5.37 9.02 6.75
N GLU A 58 -5.08 10.18 6.18
CA GLU A 58 -5.51 11.46 6.74
C GLU A 58 -7.02 11.68 6.61
N THR A 59 -7.70 10.97 5.70
CA THR A 59 -9.15 11.08 5.44
C THR A 59 -9.81 9.70 5.50
N GLU A 60 -10.61 9.44 6.54
CA GLU A 60 -11.26 8.14 6.76
C GLU A 60 -12.11 7.64 5.58
N ALA A 61 -12.66 8.56 4.77
CA ALA A 61 -13.43 8.23 3.56
C ALA A 61 -12.64 7.35 2.58
N VAL A 62 -11.31 7.54 2.53
CA VAL A 62 -10.39 6.89 1.58
C VAL A 62 -10.34 5.36 1.72
N HIS A 63 -10.77 4.83 2.86
CA HIS A 63 -10.73 3.40 3.15
C HIS A 63 -12.11 2.77 3.31
N GLN A 64 -13.20 3.54 3.27
CA GLN A 64 -14.55 3.03 3.50
C GLN A 64 -14.94 1.94 2.51
N ASN A 65 -14.54 2.12 1.26
CA ASN A 65 -14.83 1.18 0.18
C ASN A 65 -13.72 0.13 -0.01
N MET A 66 -12.59 0.22 0.71
CA MET A 66 -11.47 -0.72 0.59
C MET A 66 -11.90 -2.14 0.95
N THR A 67 -12.61 -2.33 2.07
CA THR A 67 -13.06 -3.66 2.46
C THR A 67 -14.16 -4.20 1.54
N GLN A 68 -15.05 -3.33 1.05
CA GLN A 68 -16.26 -3.77 0.35
C GLN A 68 -16.10 -3.90 -1.17
N VAL A 69 -15.22 -3.10 -1.78
CA VAL A 69 -15.00 -3.04 -3.24
C VAL A 69 -13.64 -3.63 -3.63
N TYR A 70 -12.58 -3.32 -2.86
CA TYR A 70 -11.24 -3.82 -3.17
C TYR A 70 -11.14 -5.33 -2.93
N LEU A 71 -11.49 -5.78 -1.72
CA LEU A 71 -11.41 -7.20 -1.36
C LEU A 71 -12.46 -8.08 -2.05
N SER A 72 -13.56 -7.50 -2.55
CA SER A 72 -14.59 -8.26 -3.26
C SER A 72 -14.18 -8.66 -4.69
N GLY A 73 -13.06 -8.14 -5.19
CA GLY A 73 -12.53 -8.55 -6.51
C GLY A 73 -11.81 -7.45 -7.28
N ALA A 74 -11.89 -6.17 -6.89
CA ALA A 74 -11.16 -5.12 -7.62
C ALA A 74 -9.64 -5.26 -7.49
N TYR A 75 -9.14 -5.98 -6.47
CA TYR A 75 -7.72 -6.35 -6.37
C TYR A 75 -7.22 -7.18 -7.57
N LEU A 76 -8.08 -7.88 -8.30
CA LEU A 76 -7.71 -8.63 -9.50
C LEU A 76 -7.28 -7.71 -10.65
N LEU A 77 -7.72 -6.45 -10.60
CA LEU A 77 -7.37 -5.40 -11.56
C LEU A 77 -6.18 -4.57 -11.07
N ASP A 78 -5.65 -4.84 -9.87
CA ASP A 78 -4.48 -4.15 -9.35
C ASP A 78 -3.23 -4.66 -10.10
N PRO A 79 -2.48 -3.79 -10.80
CA PRO A 79 -1.23 -4.19 -11.43
C PRO A 79 -0.17 -4.69 -10.42
N PHE A 80 -0.24 -4.32 -9.12
CA PHE A 80 0.61 -4.92 -8.10
C PHE A 80 0.23 -6.38 -7.79
N TYR A 81 -1.06 -6.73 -7.89
CA TYR A 81 -1.50 -8.12 -7.76
C TYR A 81 -1.08 -8.95 -8.98
N GLU A 82 -1.22 -8.40 -10.20
CA GLU A 82 -0.75 -9.04 -11.43
C GLU A 82 0.76 -9.36 -11.36
N LEU A 83 1.56 -8.39 -10.90
CA LEU A 83 3.01 -8.56 -10.74
C LEU A 83 3.39 -9.59 -9.67
N HIS A 84 2.61 -9.67 -8.57
CA HIS A 84 2.78 -10.74 -7.59
C HIS A 84 2.54 -12.12 -8.22
N ASN A 85 1.51 -12.25 -9.06
CA ASN A 85 1.17 -13.51 -9.73
C ASN A 85 2.21 -13.89 -10.82
N SER A 86 2.82 -12.91 -11.49
CA SER A 86 3.81 -13.16 -12.54
C SER A 86 5.17 -13.63 -12.01
N ASN A 87 5.36 -13.78 -10.70
CA ASN A 87 6.66 -14.06 -10.05
C ASN A 87 7.80 -13.15 -10.57
N ALA A 88 7.46 -11.92 -10.96
CA ALA A 88 8.49 -10.95 -11.31
C ALA A 88 9.34 -10.64 -10.07
N ASP A 89 10.61 -10.29 -10.23
CA ASP A 89 11.45 -9.80 -9.13
C ASP A 89 10.92 -8.44 -8.65
N THR A 90 9.86 -8.47 -7.83
CA THR A 90 9.14 -7.29 -7.35
C THR A 90 9.70 -6.87 -6.00
N ASN A 91 10.61 -5.89 -6.03
CA ASN A 91 11.16 -5.27 -4.82
C ASN A 91 10.51 -3.90 -4.53
N LEU A 92 10.65 -2.96 -5.46
CA LEU A 92 10.07 -1.62 -5.36
C LEU A 92 9.59 -1.19 -6.75
N ILE A 93 8.29 -0.95 -6.87
CA ILE A 93 7.66 -0.58 -8.14
C ILE A 93 6.93 0.74 -7.94
N GLY A 94 7.31 1.76 -8.71
CA GLY A 94 6.63 3.05 -8.72
C GLY A 94 5.43 3.05 -9.66
N CYS A 95 4.39 3.82 -9.33
CA CYS A 95 3.17 3.94 -10.15
C CYS A 95 3.43 4.39 -11.59
N GLN A 96 4.49 5.17 -11.83
CA GLN A 96 4.89 5.62 -13.17
C GLN A 96 5.31 4.46 -14.09
N ILE A 97 5.83 3.38 -13.50
CA ILE A 97 6.21 2.17 -14.23
C ILE A 97 4.95 1.37 -14.58
N LEU A 98 3.97 1.31 -13.68
CA LEU A 98 2.69 0.61 -13.90
C LEU A 98 1.88 1.20 -15.05
N HIS A 99 1.87 2.53 -15.19
CA HIS A 99 1.21 3.22 -16.31
C HIS A 99 1.74 2.82 -17.69
N ARG A 100 2.94 2.24 -17.75
CA ARG A 100 3.62 1.81 -18.97
C ARG A 100 3.40 0.33 -19.31
N ILE A 101 2.88 -0.46 -18.36
CA ILE A 101 2.82 -1.93 -18.46
C ILE A 101 1.46 -2.46 -18.94
N ASN A 102 0.34 -1.74 -18.78
CA ASN A 102 -0.95 -2.12 -19.38
C ASN A 102 -1.85 -0.90 -19.59
N SER A 103 -2.53 -0.78 -20.75
CA SER A 103 -3.11 0.49 -21.25
C SER A 103 -4.64 0.54 -21.42
N VAL A 104 -5.41 -0.36 -20.79
CA VAL A 104 -6.90 -0.27 -20.81
C VAL A 104 -7.52 -0.55 -19.44
N GLU A 105 -7.04 -1.57 -18.70
CA GLU A 105 -7.60 -1.97 -17.40
C GLU A 105 -7.19 -1.04 -16.24
N THR A 106 -6.02 -0.42 -16.34
CA THR A 106 -5.52 0.58 -15.39
C THR A 106 -6.45 1.78 -15.27
N ASN A 107 -7.13 2.22 -16.33
CA ASN A 107 -8.09 3.34 -16.24
C ASN A 107 -9.30 2.99 -15.37
N ILE A 108 -9.76 1.73 -15.39
CA ILE A 108 -10.84 1.25 -14.53
C ILE A 108 -10.34 1.16 -13.09
N PHE A 109 -9.13 0.63 -12.89
CA PHE A 109 -8.49 0.61 -11.58
C PHE A 109 -8.30 2.02 -11.00
N TRP A 110 -7.82 2.99 -11.78
CA TRP A 110 -7.65 4.39 -11.35
C TRP A 110 -8.98 5.05 -11.01
N ASN A 111 -10.06 4.75 -11.74
CA ASN A 111 -11.39 5.22 -11.39
C ASN A 111 -11.87 4.60 -10.07
N ILE A 112 -11.63 3.30 -9.86
CA ILE A 112 -11.94 2.64 -8.58
C ILE A 112 -11.11 3.26 -7.46
N ILE A 113 -9.80 3.43 -7.61
CA ILE A 113 -8.95 4.08 -6.59
C ILE A 113 -9.41 5.52 -6.30
N ASN A 114 -9.82 6.30 -7.31
CA ASN A 114 -10.37 7.64 -7.10
C ASN A 114 -11.74 7.61 -6.39
N GLU A 115 -12.56 6.58 -6.59
CA GLU A 115 -13.82 6.37 -5.85
C GLU A 115 -13.58 5.76 -4.45
N LEU A 116 -12.42 5.16 -4.22
CA LEU A 116 -11.99 4.73 -2.90
C LEU A 116 -11.49 5.91 -2.07
N GLN A 117 -10.92 6.96 -2.66
CA GLN A 117 -10.37 8.18 -2.01
C GLN A 117 -11.41 9.24 -1.63
#